data_AF-A0A538FNX4-F1
#
_entry.id   AF-A0A538FNX4-F1
#
_cell.length_a   1.000
_cell.length_b   1.000
_cell.length_c   1.000
_cell.angle_alpha   90.00
_cell.angle_beta   90.00
_cell.angle_gamma   90.00
#
_symmetry.space_group_name_H-M   'P 1'
#
loop_
_entity.id
_entity.type
_entity.pdbx_description
1 polymer ?
#
loop_
_entity_poly.entity_id
_entity_poly.type
_entity_poly.pdbx_seq_one_letter_code
_entity_poly.pdbx_strand_id
1 'polypeptide(L)'
;MALAVLAAATAPFVLRGSASRGPSVPLPGPGAVPVAYHVVYRVTTGSIVSTEELWVDRPFEAEDVVFGGPAARGEPVSTVVDRLGRQLVHAGGAPAVFTPPPAPTRFDVRLDAVAGAAIAARALVPRGSRVVAGRPCRDYRSAQSLLSTALAGRPTAGDHVDTCVDAQGLVLAERRVVAGKVVQERRATTVASGTSASDHSYRTPGAHLPLRQGGGAVVTISDTSRPPGLTFWEPSQAPAGFSHLGRFAVVAPQPSAGTSGPPAALSTAIDDVYGRGPDVIVVEQGPAAGARALQPPGGGRDVDLGALGRGRLVLSATAPSVTAVLSNNSFVAVSGTVPPDELVAVARALQPQPPGTIVTVPDLTSDGTP
;
A
#
# COMPACT_ATOMS: atom_id res chain seq x y z
N MET A 1 40.97 48.95 -60.87
CA MET A 1 39.66 48.38 -60.51
C MET A 1 39.90 47.13 -59.67
N ALA A 2 39.69 47.20 -58.36
CA ALA A 2 39.73 46.05 -57.47
C ALA A 2 38.54 46.18 -56.50
N LEU A 3 37.57 45.26 -56.64
CA LEU A 3 36.39 45.17 -55.80
C LEU A 3 36.77 44.58 -54.42
N ALA A 4 36.35 45.25 -53.35
CA ALA A 4 36.32 44.70 -52.01
C ALA A 4 34.95 44.07 -51.73
N VAL A 5 34.93 42.80 -51.33
CA VAL A 5 33.72 42.05 -50.95
C VAL A 5 33.60 42.08 -49.42
N LEU A 6 32.54 42.69 -48.90
CA LEU A 6 32.16 42.60 -47.48
C LEU A 6 31.41 41.29 -47.23
N ALA A 7 31.93 40.45 -46.33
CA ALA A 7 31.21 39.29 -45.80
C ALA A 7 30.41 39.70 -44.56
N ALA A 8 29.08 39.59 -44.62
CA ALA A 8 28.18 39.79 -43.49
C ALA A 8 28.06 38.49 -42.68
N ALA A 9 28.49 38.51 -41.42
CA ALA A 9 28.33 37.40 -40.49
C ALA A 9 26.91 37.37 -39.92
N THR A 10 26.13 36.35 -40.27
CA THR A 10 24.83 36.05 -39.67
C THR A 10 25.02 35.20 -38.41
N ALA A 11 24.80 35.80 -37.24
CA ALA A 11 24.79 35.08 -35.97
C ALA A 11 23.46 34.33 -35.78
N PRO A 12 23.46 33.03 -35.44
CA PRO A 12 22.24 32.30 -35.14
C PRO A 12 21.67 32.73 -33.79
N PHE A 13 20.48 33.32 -33.80
CA PHE A 13 19.68 33.60 -32.60
C PHE A 13 19.18 32.27 -32.02
N VAL A 14 19.88 31.73 -31.02
CA VAL A 14 19.39 30.59 -30.24
C VAL A 14 18.32 31.09 -29.29
N LEU A 15 17.05 30.94 -29.67
CA LEU A 15 15.91 31.10 -28.77
C LEU A 15 16.01 30.04 -27.66
N ARG A 16 16.65 30.38 -26.55
CA ARG A 16 16.50 29.68 -25.27
C ARG A 16 15.04 29.84 -24.84
N GLY A 17 14.21 28.87 -25.21
CA GLY A 17 12.88 28.72 -24.64
C GLY A 17 13.03 28.53 -23.12
N SER A 18 12.75 29.58 -22.36
CA SER A 18 12.55 29.48 -20.93
C SER A 18 11.41 28.50 -20.70
N ALA A 19 11.73 27.29 -20.25
CA ALA A 19 10.73 26.35 -19.78
C ALA A 19 9.99 27.03 -18.62
N SER A 20 8.80 27.57 -18.92
CA SER A 20 7.90 28.12 -17.91
C SER A 20 7.62 27.00 -16.92
N ARG A 21 8.20 27.09 -15.72
CA ARG A 21 7.80 26.26 -14.58
C ARG A 21 6.34 26.61 -14.33
N GLY A 22 5.43 25.76 -14.81
CA GLY A 22 4.02 25.86 -14.45
C GLY A 22 3.86 25.84 -12.92
N PRO A 23 2.73 26.33 -12.40
CA PRO A 23 2.45 26.29 -10.97
C PRO A 23 2.62 24.87 -10.46
N SER A 24 3.40 24.71 -9.39
CA SER A 24 3.63 23.40 -8.77
C SER A 24 2.35 22.92 -8.10
N VAL A 25 1.90 21.72 -8.42
CA VAL A 25 0.82 21.04 -7.69
C VAL A 25 1.41 20.49 -6.39
N PRO A 26 1.02 21.00 -5.20
CA PRO A 26 1.49 20.44 -3.93
C PRO A 26 0.76 19.14 -3.64
N LEU A 27 1.42 18.22 -2.92
CA LEU A 27 0.72 17.12 -2.27
C LEU A 27 -0.09 17.65 -1.08
N PRO A 28 -1.19 16.98 -0.70
CA PRO A 28 -1.87 17.31 0.54
C PRO A 28 -0.96 17.02 1.74
N GLY A 29 -1.25 17.67 2.87
CA GLY A 29 -0.61 17.31 4.14
C GLY A 29 -1.00 15.89 4.57
N PRO A 30 -0.21 15.24 5.45
CA PRO A 30 -0.54 13.91 5.96
C PRO A 30 -1.97 13.85 6.51
N GLY A 31 -2.76 12.88 6.03
CA GLY A 31 -4.15 12.67 6.44
C GLY A 31 -5.16 13.67 5.83
N ALA A 32 -4.71 14.69 5.08
CA ALA A 32 -5.57 15.68 4.42
C ALA A 32 -6.05 15.20 3.04
N VAL A 33 -6.52 13.95 2.98
CA VAL A 33 -6.94 13.26 1.76
C VAL A 33 -8.42 12.86 1.85
N PRO A 34 -9.17 12.74 0.73
CA PRO A 34 -10.59 12.38 0.79
C PRO A 34 -10.80 10.97 1.34
N VAL A 35 -11.85 10.73 2.12
CA VAL A 35 -12.10 9.38 2.67
C VAL A 35 -12.47 8.39 1.56
N ALA A 36 -13.34 8.80 0.63
CA ALA A 36 -13.76 7.97 -0.51
C ALA A 36 -13.34 8.57 -1.85
N TYR A 37 -13.01 7.72 -2.82
CA TYR A 37 -12.82 8.10 -4.21
C TYR A 37 -13.11 6.97 -5.20
N HIS A 38 -13.39 7.36 -6.44
CA HIS A 38 -13.56 6.47 -7.58
C HIS A 38 -12.76 7.00 -8.76
N VAL A 39 -11.96 6.13 -9.39
CA VAL A 39 -11.23 6.46 -10.61
C VAL A 39 -11.47 5.38 -11.64
N VAL A 40 -11.86 5.80 -12.84
CA VAL A 40 -11.86 4.93 -14.02
C VAL A 40 -10.59 5.21 -14.80
N TYR A 41 -9.80 4.17 -15.06
CA TYR A 41 -8.59 4.25 -15.87
C TYR A 41 -8.76 3.52 -17.19
N ARG A 42 -8.16 4.08 -18.23
CA ARG A 42 -7.78 3.34 -19.43
C ARG A 42 -6.37 2.80 -19.22
N VAL A 43 -6.19 1.49 -19.37
CA VAL A 43 -4.90 0.80 -19.24
C VAL A 43 -4.49 0.28 -20.61
N THR A 44 -3.22 0.49 -20.98
CA THR A 44 -2.62 -0.02 -22.22
C THR A 44 -1.35 -0.79 -21.87
N THR A 45 -1.25 -2.04 -22.30
CA THR A 45 -0.07 -2.90 -22.12
C THR A 45 0.31 -3.48 -23.48
N GLY A 46 1.38 -2.96 -24.09
CA GLY A 46 1.67 -3.23 -25.50
C GLY A 46 0.51 -2.78 -26.40
N SER A 47 -0.07 -3.71 -27.16
CA SER A 47 -1.26 -3.46 -28.01
C SER A 47 -2.59 -3.71 -27.31
N ILE A 48 -2.57 -4.26 -26.08
CA ILE A 48 -3.78 -4.63 -25.34
C ILE A 48 -4.31 -3.40 -24.61
N VAL A 49 -5.63 -3.21 -24.67
CA VAL A 49 -6.34 -2.16 -23.95
C VAL A 49 -7.34 -2.80 -22.99
N SER A 50 -7.35 -2.32 -21.75
CA SER A 50 -8.34 -2.65 -20.73
C SER A 50 -8.83 -1.38 -20.02
N THR A 51 -9.91 -1.53 -19.28
CA THR A 51 -10.47 -0.50 -18.41
C THR A 51 -10.40 -0.99 -16.97
N GLU A 52 -9.95 -0.15 -16.06
CA GLU A 52 -9.88 -0.43 -14.61
C GLU A 52 -10.82 0.54 -13.91
N GLU A 53 -11.77 0.05 -13.14
CA GLU A 53 -12.58 0.84 -12.22
C GLU A 53 -12.11 0.58 -10.80
N LEU A 54 -11.62 1.63 -10.14
CA LEU A 54 -11.09 1.57 -8.79
C LEU A 54 -11.94 2.41 -7.86
N TRP A 55 -12.62 1.76 -6.93
CA TRP A 55 -13.33 2.35 -5.80
C TRP A 55 -12.51 2.18 -4.54
N VAL A 56 -12.41 3.22 -3.72
CA VAL A 56 -11.71 3.16 -2.42
C VAL A 56 -12.50 3.93 -1.39
N ASP A 57 -12.67 3.33 -0.21
CA ASP A 57 -13.14 3.95 1.01
C ASP A 57 -12.10 3.68 2.11
N ARG A 58 -11.39 4.73 2.50
CA ARG A 58 -10.19 4.62 3.32
C ARG A 58 -10.53 4.31 4.78
N PRO A 59 -9.71 3.50 5.48
CA PRO A 59 -8.43 2.95 5.00
C PRO A 59 -8.49 1.51 4.48
N PHE A 60 -9.59 0.77 4.66
CA PHE A 60 -9.60 -0.69 4.49
C PHE A 60 -10.31 -1.17 3.22
N GLU A 61 -11.27 -0.41 2.73
CA GLU A 61 -12.18 -0.83 1.68
C GLU A 61 -11.69 -0.40 0.30
N ALA A 62 -11.63 -1.35 -0.62
CA ALA A 62 -11.44 -1.06 -2.03
C ALA A 62 -12.09 -2.11 -2.91
N GLU A 63 -12.44 -1.72 -4.12
CA GLU A 63 -12.84 -2.62 -5.19
C GLU A 63 -12.14 -2.20 -6.48
N ASP A 64 -11.35 -3.12 -7.02
CA ASP A 64 -10.63 -2.98 -8.29
C ASP A 64 -11.23 -3.96 -9.30
N VAL A 65 -11.87 -3.41 -10.34
CA VAL A 65 -12.54 -4.17 -11.40
C VAL A 65 -11.88 -3.89 -12.74
N VAL A 66 -11.42 -4.94 -13.42
CA VAL A 66 -10.76 -4.82 -14.72
C VAL A 66 -11.64 -5.43 -15.80
N PHE A 67 -11.92 -4.66 -16.84
CA PHE A 67 -12.67 -5.07 -18.02
C PHE A 67 -11.77 -5.18 -19.25
N GLY A 68 -12.07 -6.14 -20.13
CA GLY A 68 -11.43 -6.25 -21.43
C GLY A 68 -11.90 -5.14 -22.36
N GLY A 69 -10.96 -4.45 -23.02
CA GLY A 69 -11.27 -3.42 -24.00
C GLY A 69 -11.39 -2.00 -23.43
N PRO A 70 -11.82 -1.03 -24.26
CA PRO A 70 -11.70 0.40 -23.97
C PRO A 70 -12.81 0.98 -23.08
N ALA A 71 -13.76 0.16 -22.63
CA ALA A 71 -14.85 0.60 -21.75
C ALA A 71 -15.16 -0.46 -20.69
N ALA A 72 -15.67 -0.02 -19.54
CA ALA A 72 -16.18 -0.88 -18.48
C ALA A 72 -17.54 -1.50 -18.87
N ARG A 73 -17.49 -2.56 -19.68
CA ARG A 73 -18.69 -3.25 -20.20
C ARG A 73 -18.46 -4.75 -20.28
N GLY A 74 -19.53 -5.51 -20.04
CA GLY A 74 -19.51 -6.97 -20.07
C GLY A 74 -18.98 -7.57 -18.77
N GLU A 75 -18.60 -8.84 -18.82
CA GLU A 75 -18.03 -9.55 -17.69
C GLU A 75 -16.62 -9.03 -17.35
N PRO A 76 -16.33 -8.73 -16.08
CA PRO A 76 -14.98 -8.41 -15.64
C PRO A 76 -13.99 -9.53 -15.93
N VAL A 77 -12.78 -9.16 -16.34
CA VAL A 77 -11.61 -10.05 -16.43
C VAL A 77 -11.09 -10.38 -15.04
N SER A 78 -11.11 -9.39 -14.14
CA SER A 78 -10.80 -9.59 -12.72
C SER A 78 -11.55 -8.62 -11.84
N THR A 79 -11.86 -9.07 -10.63
CA THR A 79 -12.40 -8.26 -9.54
C THR A 79 -11.63 -8.60 -8.26
N VAL A 80 -11.13 -7.59 -7.58
CA VAL A 80 -10.58 -7.72 -6.23
C VAL A 80 -11.31 -6.77 -5.31
N VAL A 81 -11.83 -7.28 -4.20
CA VAL A 81 -12.48 -6.47 -3.16
C VAL A 81 -11.71 -6.65 -1.87
N ASP A 82 -11.12 -5.57 -1.35
CA ASP A 82 -10.47 -5.52 -0.05
C ASP A 82 -11.45 -4.98 1.00
N ARG A 83 -11.43 -5.57 2.18
CA ARG A 83 -12.09 -5.11 3.40
C ARG A 83 -11.23 -5.48 4.61
N LEU A 84 -11.50 -4.86 5.76
CA LEU A 84 -10.84 -5.22 7.00
C LEU A 84 -11.03 -6.72 7.31
N GLY A 85 -9.93 -7.48 7.28
CA GLY A 85 -9.91 -8.92 7.56
C GLY A 85 -10.59 -9.80 6.49
N ARG A 86 -10.91 -9.27 5.30
CA ARG A 86 -11.57 -10.06 4.25
C ARG A 86 -11.21 -9.57 2.86
N GLN A 87 -10.91 -10.50 1.96
CA GLN A 87 -10.59 -10.18 0.56
C GLN A 87 -11.33 -11.13 -0.38
N LEU A 88 -11.96 -10.61 -1.42
CA LEU A 88 -12.43 -11.42 -2.55
C LEU A 88 -11.47 -11.23 -3.71
N VAL A 89 -11.12 -12.33 -4.38
CA VAL A 89 -10.40 -12.34 -5.63
C VAL A 89 -11.18 -13.19 -6.63
N HIS A 90 -11.52 -12.59 -7.76
CA HIS A 90 -12.13 -13.28 -8.88
C HIS A 90 -11.34 -12.96 -10.15
N ALA A 91 -10.76 -13.98 -10.79
CA ALA A 91 -10.00 -13.85 -12.02
C ALA A 91 -10.16 -15.15 -12.82
N GLY A 92 -11.31 -15.28 -13.47
CA GLY A 92 -11.79 -16.57 -14.00
C GLY A 92 -12.22 -17.55 -12.90
N GLY A 93 -12.86 -18.65 -13.30
CA GLY A 93 -13.31 -19.70 -12.37
C GLY A 93 -14.33 -19.22 -11.33
N ALA A 94 -14.37 -19.86 -10.16
CA ALA A 94 -15.17 -19.40 -9.03
C ALA A 94 -14.41 -18.32 -8.23
N PRO A 95 -15.10 -17.32 -7.65
CA PRO A 95 -14.46 -16.35 -6.76
C PRO A 95 -13.88 -17.05 -5.53
N ALA A 96 -12.70 -16.60 -5.10
CA ALA A 96 -12.06 -17.04 -3.86
C ALA A 96 -12.17 -15.93 -2.81
N VAL A 97 -12.53 -16.30 -1.58
CA VAL A 97 -12.59 -15.37 -0.45
C VAL A 97 -11.52 -15.76 0.57
N PHE A 98 -10.67 -14.81 0.90
CA PHE A 98 -9.57 -14.93 1.84
C PHE A 98 -9.80 -14.06 3.07
N THR A 99 -9.05 -14.36 4.12
CA THR A 99 -9.08 -13.66 5.41
C THR A 99 -7.65 -13.17 5.71
N PRO A 100 -7.17 -12.13 5.00
CA PRO A 100 -5.82 -11.62 5.19
C PRO A 100 -5.70 -10.87 6.54
N PRO A 101 -4.48 -10.71 7.09
CA PRO A 101 -4.24 -9.84 8.24
C PRO A 101 -4.82 -8.43 8.04
N PRO A 102 -5.36 -7.79 9.09
CA PRO A 102 -5.72 -6.38 9.07
C PRO A 102 -4.62 -5.47 8.51
N ALA A 103 -4.91 -4.78 7.41
CA ALA A 103 -4.02 -3.83 6.77
C ALA A 103 -4.83 -2.82 5.95
N PRO A 104 -4.31 -1.60 5.70
CA PRO A 104 -4.94 -0.72 4.73
C PRO A 104 -5.02 -1.38 3.35
N THR A 105 -6.00 -0.99 2.54
CA THR A 105 -6.12 -1.52 1.18
C THR A 105 -4.85 -1.25 0.38
N ARG A 106 -4.42 -2.24 -0.40
CA ARG A 106 -3.22 -2.13 -1.24
C ARG A 106 -3.42 -1.22 -2.46
N PHE A 107 -4.65 -0.81 -2.75
CA PHE A 107 -4.99 -0.02 -3.91
C PHE A 107 -4.94 1.50 -3.66
N ASP A 108 -4.71 1.91 -2.40
CA ASP A 108 -4.65 3.32 -2.00
C ASP A 108 -3.21 3.81 -1.87
N VAL A 109 -2.85 4.81 -2.69
CA VAL A 109 -1.53 5.44 -2.65
C VAL A 109 -1.58 6.67 -1.72
N ARG A 110 -0.76 6.62 -0.68
CA ARG A 110 -0.59 7.61 0.40
C ARG A 110 0.72 8.38 0.28
N LEU A 111 0.92 9.07 -0.86
CA LEU A 111 2.09 9.94 -1.03
C LEU A 111 2.07 11.15 -0.08
N ASP A 112 0.91 11.55 0.43
CA ASP A 112 0.78 12.55 1.49
C ASP A 112 1.55 12.15 2.75
N ALA A 113 1.61 10.85 3.06
CA ALA A 113 2.33 10.31 4.20
C ALA A 113 3.83 10.08 3.91
N VAL A 114 4.17 9.50 2.74
CA VAL A 114 5.53 8.96 2.52
C VAL A 114 6.45 9.82 1.63
N ALA A 115 5.91 10.75 0.83
CA ALA A 115 6.70 11.38 -0.24
C ALA A 115 7.94 12.11 0.27
N GLY A 116 7.85 12.82 1.41
CA GLY A 116 8.99 13.51 2.00
C GLY A 116 10.16 12.57 2.30
N ALA A 117 9.89 11.46 2.98
CA ALA A 117 10.89 10.44 3.30
C ALA A 117 11.43 9.74 2.03
N ALA A 118 10.55 9.42 1.07
CA ALA A 118 10.95 8.76 -0.17
C ALA A 118 11.83 9.66 -1.06
N ILE A 119 11.59 10.98 -1.08
CA ILE A 119 12.41 11.96 -1.77
C ILE A 119 13.78 12.08 -1.09
N ALA A 120 13.81 12.18 0.24
CA ALA A 120 15.07 12.23 1.01
C ALA A 120 15.92 10.97 0.78
N ALA A 121 15.27 9.80 0.67
CA ALA A 121 15.92 8.53 0.35
C ALA A 121 16.31 8.37 -1.13
N ARG A 122 15.91 9.31 -2.00
CA ARG A 122 16.04 9.24 -3.48
C ARG A 122 15.31 8.06 -4.13
N ALA A 123 14.32 7.49 -3.44
CA ALA A 123 13.41 6.47 -3.97
C ALA A 123 12.31 7.10 -4.84
N LEU A 124 12.02 8.38 -4.61
CA LEU A 124 11.03 9.17 -5.36
C LEU A 124 11.68 10.48 -5.85
N VAL A 125 11.52 10.80 -7.13
CA VAL A 125 12.07 12.01 -7.75
C VAL A 125 10.94 12.86 -8.31
N PRO A 126 10.67 14.06 -7.76
CA PRO A 126 9.66 14.95 -8.31
C PRO A 126 10.07 15.44 -9.71
N ARG A 127 9.10 15.48 -10.63
CA ARG A 127 9.28 15.92 -12.02
C ARG A 127 8.37 17.12 -12.31
N GLY A 128 7.95 17.25 -13.57
CA GLY A 128 7.07 18.31 -14.02
C GLY A 128 5.63 18.13 -13.54
N SER A 129 4.74 18.95 -14.09
CA SER A 129 3.30 18.88 -13.84
C SER A 129 2.56 18.86 -15.16
N ARG A 130 1.37 18.25 -15.16
CA ARG A 130 0.48 18.15 -16.32
C ARG A 130 -0.97 18.05 -15.87
N VAL A 131 -1.89 17.97 -16.83
CA VAL A 131 -3.33 17.79 -16.56
C VAL A 131 -3.78 16.42 -17.07
N VAL A 132 -4.50 15.67 -16.24
CA VAL A 132 -5.09 14.37 -16.58
C VAL A 132 -6.53 14.35 -16.07
N ALA A 133 -7.48 13.88 -16.90
CA ALA A 133 -8.91 13.91 -16.59
C ALA A 133 -9.41 15.28 -16.07
N GLY A 134 -8.90 16.38 -16.65
CA GLY A 134 -9.25 17.75 -16.24
C GLY A 134 -8.63 18.22 -14.92
N ARG A 135 -7.79 17.41 -14.26
CA ARG A 135 -7.20 17.72 -12.96
C ARG A 135 -5.68 17.92 -13.07
N PRO A 136 -5.12 19.01 -12.50
CA PRO A 136 -3.68 19.22 -12.49
C PRO A 136 -3.01 18.24 -11.54
N CYS A 137 -1.90 17.64 -11.97
CA CYS A 137 -1.12 16.69 -11.19
C CYS A 137 0.38 16.91 -11.39
N ARG A 138 1.16 16.44 -10.41
CA ARG A 138 2.62 16.45 -10.43
C ARG A 138 3.14 15.05 -10.71
N ASP A 139 4.07 14.94 -11.65
CA ASP A 139 4.72 13.67 -11.96
C ASP A 139 5.82 13.38 -10.93
N TYR A 140 5.88 12.14 -10.48
CA TYR A 140 6.92 11.59 -9.64
C TYR A 140 7.52 10.37 -10.31
N ARG A 141 8.85 10.22 -10.23
CA ARG A 141 9.55 9.07 -10.78
C ARG A 141 10.06 8.16 -9.67
N SER A 142 9.78 6.87 -9.76
CA SER A 142 10.24 5.80 -8.87
C SER A 142 10.80 4.62 -9.66
N ALA A 143 11.55 3.73 -9.01
CA ALA A 143 12.07 2.51 -9.66
C ALA A 143 10.97 1.47 -9.94
N GLN A 144 9.90 1.50 -9.15
CA GLN A 144 8.79 0.55 -9.18
C GLN A 144 7.45 1.30 -9.07
N SER A 145 6.33 0.63 -9.35
CA SER A 145 5.00 1.22 -9.18
C SER A 145 4.79 1.64 -7.73
N LEU A 146 4.02 2.71 -7.49
CA LEU A 146 3.67 3.14 -6.14
C LEU A 146 2.81 2.11 -5.39
N LEU A 147 2.16 1.19 -6.11
CA LEU A 147 1.43 0.06 -5.52
C LEU A 147 2.34 -1.13 -5.14
N SER A 148 3.66 -1.00 -5.33
CA SER A 148 4.61 -2.04 -4.92
C SER A 148 4.78 -2.05 -3.40
N THR A 149 5.12 -3.21 -2.83
CA THR A 149 5.28 -3.40 -1.39
C THR A 149 6.41 -2.57 -0.75
N ALA A 150 7.37 -2.11 -1.55
CA ALA A 150 8.43 -1.23 -1.09
C ALA A 150 8.79 -0.19 -2.16
N LEU A 151 9.08 1.03 -1.71
CA LEU A 151 9.74 2.08 -2.48
C LEU A 151 11.25 1.95 -2.27
N ALA A 152 11.85 1.01 -3.01
CA ALA A 152 13.27 0.71 -2.93
C ALA A 152 14.02 1.07 -4.22
N GLY A 153 15.34 1.25 -4.09
CA GLY A 153 16.21 1.55 -5.21
C GLY A 153 16.08 2.98 -5.74
N ARG A 154 16.85 3.28 -6.79
CA ARG A 154 16.81 4.56 -7.50
C ARG A 154 16.32 4.31 -8.94
N PRO A 155 15.37 5.10 -9.46
CA PRO A 155 14.96 4.99 -10.86
C PRO A 155 16.13 5.26 -11.80
N THR A 156 16.20 4.53 -12.91
CA THR A 156 17.16 4.79 -13.99
C THR A 156 16.45 5.43 -15.18
N ALA A 157 17.22 5.87 -16.18
CA ALA A 157 16.63 6.37 -17.42
C ALA A 157 15.91 5.26 -18.21
N GLY A 158 16.42 4.03 -18.15
CA GLY A 158 15.88 2.86 -18.86
C GLY A 158 14.75 2.16 -18.11
N ASP A 159 14.76 2.19 -16.78
CA ASP A 159 13.84 1.43 -15.93
C ASP A 159 13.29 2.33 -14.82
N HIS A 160 12.02 2.70 -14.95
CA HIS A 160 11.32 3.56 -14.00
C HIS A 160 9.81 3.53 -14.19
N VAL A 161 9.11 4.09 -13.21
CA VAL A 161 7.68 4.40 -13.28
C VAL A 161 7.50 5.90 -13.07
N ASP A 162 6.81 6.56 -13.99
CA ASP A 162 6.37 7.96 -13.83
C ASP A 162 4.89 7.96 -13.40
N THR A 163 4.58 8.52 -12.23
CA THR A 163 3.23 8.57 -11.67
C THR A 163 2.77 10.02 -11.48
N CYS A 164 1.63 10.41 -12.03
CA CYS A 164 1.04 11.73 -11.85
C CYS A 164 0.06 11.71 -10.69
N VAL A 165 0.31 12.53 -9.66
CA VAL A 165 -0.51 12.62 -8.45
C VAL A 165 -1.02 14.05 -8.28
N ASP A 166 -2.32 14.20 -8.03
CA ASP A 166 -2.96 15.52 -7.87
C ASP A 166 -2.90 16.07 -6.44
N ALA A 167 -3.48 17.26 -6.25
CA ALA A 167 -3.50 17.96 -4.97
C ALA A 167 -4.34 17.28 -3.87
N GLN A 168 -5.18 16.31 -4.21
CA GLN A 168 -5.92 15.46 -3.25
C GLN A 168 -5.19 14.13 -2.99
N GLY A 169 -4.00 13.93 -3.55
CA GLY A 169 -3.20 12.73 -3.38
C GLY A 169 -3.63 11.56 -4.28
N LEU A 170 -4.55 11.76 -5.24
CA LEU A 170 -5.02 10.67 -6.09
C LEU A 170 -4.08 10.46 -7.28
N VAL A 171 -3.84 9.20 -7.63
CA VAL A 171 -3.05 8.82 -8.81
C VAL A 171 -3.92 9.00 -10.05
N LEU A 172 -3.50 9.87 -10.97
CA LEU A 172 -4.23 10.14 -12.21
C LEU A 172 -3.63 9.45 -13.41
N ALA A 173 -2.33 9.16 -13.38
CA ALA A 173 -1.67 8.41 -14.44
C ALA A 173 -0.44 7.69 -13.92
N GLU A 174 -0.12 6.56 -14.52
CA GLU A 174 1.12 5.82 -14.31
C GLU A 174 1.67 5.39 -15.67
N ARG A 175 2.98 5.53 -15.89
CA ARG A 175 3.68 5.06 -17.08
C ARG A 175 4.91 4.27 -16.68
N ARG A 176 4.94 2.99 -17.05
CA ARG A 176 6.07 2.09 -16.77
C ARG A 176 7.00 2.02 -17.98
N VAL A 177 8.27 2.29 -17.73
CA VAL A 177 9.34 2.21 -18.73
C VAL A 177 10.30 1.10 -18.33
N VAL A 178 10.60 0.21 -19.27
CA VAL A 178 11.57 -0.90 -19.12
C VAL A 178 12.48 -0.90 -20.33
N ALA A 179 13.80 -0.97 -20.12
CA ALA A 179 14.81 -0.86 -21.16
C ALA A 179 14.59 0.35 -22.12
N GLY A 180 14.13 1.48 -21.57
CA GLY A 180 13.85 2.72 -22.30
C GLY A 180 12.55 2.73 -23.11
N LYS A 181 11.76 1.66 -23.07
CA LYS A 181 10.47 1.54 -23.78
C LYS A 181 9.31 1.57 -22.81
N VAL A 182 8.22 2.23 -23.21
CA VAL A 182 6.97 2.19 -22.45
C VAL A 182 6.33 0.82 -22.62
N VAL A 183 6.13 0.11 -21.52
CA VAL A 183 5.52 -1.24 -21.52
C VAL A 183 4.08 -1.23 -21.02
N GLN A 184 3.72 -0.22 -20.22
CA GLN A 184 2.38 -0.04 -19.68
C GLN A 184 2.08 1.43 -19.44
N GLU A 185 0.85 1.85 -19.74
CA GLU A 185 0.28 3.13 -19.35
C GLU A 185 -1.08 2.93 -18.70
N ARG A 186 -1.30 3.53 -17.54
CA ARG A 186 -2.59 3.64 -16.86
C ARG A 186 -2.94 5.12 -16.79
N ARG A 187 -4.12 5.53 -17.27
CA ARG A 187 -4.52 6.94 -17.29
C ARG A 187 -5.98 7.11 -16.93
N ALA A 188 -6.25 7.94 -15.94
CA ALA A 188 -7.60 8.27 -15.51
C ALA A 188 -8.38 8.92 -16.66
N THR A 189 -9.59 8.44 -16.88
CA THR A 189 -10.59 9.02 -17.77
C THR A 189 -11.65 9.77 -16.97
N THR A 190 -11.97 9.28 -15.78
CA THR A 190 -12.97 9.88 -14.87
C THR A 190 -12.47 9.80 -13.44
N VAL A 191 -12.75 10.83 -12.63
CA VAL A 191 -12.39 10.86 -11.20
C VAL A 191 -13.52 11.48 -10.40
N ALA A 192 -13.93 10.81 -9.34
CA ALA A 192 -14.88 11.27 -8.34
C ALA A 192 -14.27 11.10 -6.93
N SER A 193 -14.59 11.98 -5.99
CA SER A 193 -14.09 11.90 -4.61
C SER A 193 -15.05 12.51 -3.60
N GLY A 194 -14.86 12.20 -2.33
CA GLY A 194 -15.76 12.62 -1.25
C GLY A 194 -17.16 12.01 -1.41
N THR A 195 -18.20 12.82 -1.22
CA THR A 195 -19.61 12.37 -1.27
C THR A 195 -20.04 11.80 -2.61
N SER A 196 -19.37 12.17 -3.70
CA SER A 196 -19.63 11.60 -5.03
C SER A 196 -19.17 10.14 -5.17
N ALA A 197 -18.45 9.61 -4.18
CA ALA A 197 -17.89 8.25 -4.17
C ALA A 197 -18.24 7.45 -2.89
N SER A 198 -19.01 8.02 -1.96
CA SER A 198 -19.20 7.45 -0.60
C SER A 198 -20.19 6.28 -0.50
N ASP A 199 -21.03 6.07 -1.51
CA ASP A 199 -22.16 5.14 -1.40
C ASP A 199 -21.90 3.79 -2.10
N HIS A 200 -20.63 3.49 -2.39
CA HIS A 200 -20.23 2.26 -3.04
C HIS A 200 -20.33 1.04 -2.11
N SER A 201 -20.77 -0.10 -2.63
CA SER A 201 -20.98 -1.32 -1.83
C SER A 201 -19.84 -2.32 -2.05
N TYR A 202 -18.96 -2.45 -1.07
CA TYR A 202 -17.85 -3.42 -1.09
C TYR A 202 -18.33 -4.80 -0.67
N ARG A 203 -18.79 -5.60 -1.65
CA ARG A 203 -19.35 -6.94 -1.40
C ARG A 203 -18.31 -8.03 -1.62
N THR A 204 -18.29 -8.97 -0.69
CA THR A 204 -17.46 -10.17 -0.77
C THR A 204 -18.37 -11.40 -0.65
N PRO A 205 -19.19 -11.75 -1.65
CA PRO A 205 -20.04 -12.95 -1.59
C PRO A 205 -19.21 -14.24 -1.57
N GLY A 206 -19.76 -15.30 -0.97
CA GLY A 206 -19.13 -16.62 -0.90
C GLY A 206 -18.51 -16.96 0.46
N ALA A 207 -18.23 -18.25 0.65
CA ALA A 207 -17.55 -18.76 1.83
C ALA A 207 -16.05 -18.49 1.74
N HIS A 208 -15.41 -18.26 2.89
CA HIS A 208 -13.96 -18.11 2.94
C HIS A 208 -13.26 -19.46 2.70
N LEU A 209 -12.03 -19.41 2.21
CA LEU A 209 -11.18 -20.59 2.08
C LEU A 209 -10.87 -21.15 3.48
N PRO A 210 -11.22 -22.41 3.80
CA PRO A 210 -10.96 -22.96 5.13
C PRO A 210 -9.46 -23.04 5.45
N LEU A 211 -9.09 -22.92 6.73
CA LEU A 211 -7.69 -23.05 7.19
C LEU A 211 -7.02 -24.34 6.68
N ARG A 212 -7.75 -25.46 6.68
CA ARG A 212 -7.24 -26.77 6.22
C ARG A 212 -6.87 -26.80 4.73
N GLN A 213 -7.39 -25.86 3.95
CA GLN A 213 -7.13 -25.71 2.52
C GLN A 213 -6.11 -24.60 2.23
N GLY A 214 -5.41 -24.09 3.25
CA GLY A 214 -4.46 -22.99 3.12
C GLY A 214 -5.06 -21.60 3.33
N GLY A 215 -6.32 -21.52 3.77
CA GLY A 215 -6.95 -20.27 4.17
C GLY A 215 -6.25 -19.60 5.35
N GLY A 216 -6.58 -18.33 5.56
CA GLY A 216 -6.24 -17.58 6.77
C GLY A 216 -7.44 -17.44 7.70
N ALA A 217 -7.21 -16.92 8.89
CA ALA A 217 -8.25 -16.59 9.85
C ALA A 217 -7.89 -15.32 10.61
N VAL A 218 -8.90 -14.49 10.89
CA VAL A 218 -8.79 -13.26 11.66
C VAL A 218 -9.96 -13.27 12.63
N VAL A 219 -9.66 -13.29 13.92
CA VAL A 219 -10.67 -13.36 14.98
C VAL A 219 -10.45 -12.21 15.94
N THR A 220 -11.50 -11.42 16.20
CA THR A 220 -11.45 -10.39 17.24
C THR A 220 -11.33 -11.05 18.61
N ILE A 221 -10.38 -10.58 19.41
CA ILE A 221 -10.15 -11.02 20.79
C ILE A 221 -10.24 -9.81 21.72
N SER A 222 -10.28 -10.04 23.04
CA SER A 222 -10.36 -8.94 24.00
C SER A 222 -9.09 -8.08 23.98
N ASP A 223 -9.18 -6.78 24.30
CA ASP A 223 -8.00 -5.90 24.39
C ASP A 223 -7.04 -6.30 25.53
N THR A 224 -7.48 -7.15 26.46
CA THR A 224 -6.63 -7.72 27.51
C THR A 224 -5.96 -9.05 27.12
N SER A 225 -6.29 -9.56 25.93
CA SER A 225 -5.80 -10.83 25.40
C SER A 225 -4.34 -10.73 24.99
N ARG A 226 -3.48 -11.65 25.47
CA ARG A 226 -2.05 -11.72 25.13
C ARG A 226 -1.59 -13.17 24.97
N PRO A 227 -0.62 -13.46 24.09
CA PRO A 227 -0.09 -14.81 23.89
C PRO A 227 0.78 -15.25 25.10
N PRO A 228 0.83 -16.55 25.42
CA PRO A 228 1.68 -17.10 26.47
C PRO A 228 3.14 -17.16 26.01
N GLY A 229 4.06 -17.07 26.98
CA GLY A 229 5.49 -17.33 26.77
C GLY A 229 6.25 -16.26 25.96
N LEU A 230 5.58 -15.22 25.47
CA LEU A 230 6.18 -14.09 24.77
C LEU A 230 5.89 -12.78 25.50
N THR A 231 6.90 -11.91 25.62
CA THR A 231 6.67 -10.51 26.02
C THR A 231 5.76 -9.88 24.99
N PHE A 232 4.66 -9.31 25.47
CA PHE A 232 3.70 -8.60 24.63
C PHE A 232 4.04 -7.12 24.62
N TRP A 233 3.93 -6.45 23.49
CA TRP A 233 4.29 -5.05 23.34
C TRP A 233 3.06 -4.25 22.94
N GLU A 234 2.66 -3.29 23.77
CA GLU A 234 1.52 -2.42 23.48
C GLU A 234 1.80 -1.00 23.96
N PRO A 235 1.20 0.02 23.34
CA PRO A 235 1.32 1.38 23.84
C PRO A 235 0.45 1.52 25.10
N SER A 236 0.86 2.38 26.04
CA SER A 236 0.09 2.63 27.27
C SER A 236 -1.25 3.34 27.02
N GLN A 237 -1.41 3.94 25.84
CA GLN A 237 -2.60 4.60 25.35
C GLN A 237 -2.59 4.53 23.82
N ALA A 238 -3.75 4.66 23.16
CA ALA A 238 -3.80 4.74 21.71
C ALA A 238 -2.90 5.86 21.17
N PRO A 239 -2.27 5.70 19.99
CA PRO A 239 -1.50 6.76 19.35
C PRO A 239 -2.30 8.07 19.24
N ALA A 240 -1.61 9.21 19.25
CA ALA A 240 -2.28 10.52 19.36
C ALA A 240 -3.33 10.74 18.25
N GLY A 241 -4.58 10.95 18.66
CA GLY A 241 -5.72 11.16 17.76
C GLY A 241 -6.27 9.89 17.09
N PHE A 242 -5.70 8.73 17.37
CA PHE A 242 -6.21 7.44 16.91
C PHE A 242 -7.15 6.82 17.94
N SER A 243 -8.14 6.08 17.46
CA SER A 243 -8.99 5.19 18.26
C SER A 243 -8.58 3.74 18.05
N HIS A 244 -8.59 2.93 19.11
CA HIS A 244 -8.40 1.49 18.97
C HIS A 244 -9.65 0.86 18.33
N LEU A 245 -9.49 0.26 17.16
CA LEU A 245 -10.57 -0.39 16.42
C LEU A 245 -10.75 -1.85 16.83
N GLY A 246 -9.68 -2.49 17.31
CA GLY A 246 -9.74 -3.81 17.91
C GLY A 246 -8.41 -4.56 17.86
N ARG A 247 -8.35 -5.60 18.69
CA ARG A 247 -7.29 -6.60 18.71
C ARG A 247 -7.73 -7.86 18.00
N PHE A 248 -6.86 -8.40 17.15
CA PHE A 248 -7.14 -9.58 16.35
C PHE A 248 -6.09 -10.67 16.57
N ALA A 249 -6.53 -11.91 16.70
CA ALA A 249 -5.67 -13.07 16.50
C ALA A 249 -5.70 -13.45 15.01
N VAL A 250 -4.51 -13.58 14.42
CA VAL A 250 -4.34 -13.70 12.98
C VAL A 250 -3.56 -14.95 12.63
N VAL A 251 -4.14 -15.79 11.78
CA VAL A 251 -3.45 -16.87 11.08
C VAL A 251 -3.37 -16.45 9.61
N ALA A 252 -2.17 -16.10 9.15
CA ALA A 252 -1.99 -15.70 7.75
C ALA A 252 -2.27 -16.91 6.82
N PRO A 253 -2.88 -16.68 5.63
CA PRO A 253 -3.03 -17.73 4.62
C PRO A 253 -1.68 -18.42 4.31
N GLN A 254 -1.70 -19.75 4.22
CA GLN A 254 -0.50 -20.56 3.98
C GLN A 254 -0.63 -21.30 2.64
N PRO A 255 0.45 -21.47 1.86
CA PRO A 255 0.42 -22.39 0.73
C PRO A 255 0.03 -23.79 1.24
N SER A 256 -0.86 -24.47 0.51
CA SER A 256 -1.35 -25.80 0.88
C SER A 256 -0.18 -26.75 1.10
N ALA A 257 0.02 -27.19 2.35
CA ALA A 257 0.91 -28.30 2.64
C ALA A 257 0.33 -29.54 1.94
N GLY A 258 1.11 -30.20 1.08
CA GLY A 258 0.70 -31.47 0.50
C GLY A 258 0.27 -32.47 1.57
N THR A 259 -0.48 -33.50 1.18
CA THR A 259 -1.10 -34.52 2.07
C THR A 259 -0.13 -35.34 2.93
N SER A 260 1.18 -35.12 2.85
CA SER A 260 2.23 -35.92 3.47
C SER A 260 3.11 -35.18 4.49
N GLY A 261 2.73 -33.97 4.92
CA GLY A 261 3.46 -33.20 5.94
C GLY A 261 2.75 -33.17 7.30
N PRO A 262 3.47 -33.01 8.43
CA PRO A 262 2.84 -32.64 9.68
C PRO A 262 2.03 -31.34 9.47
N PRO A 263 0.89 -31.16 10.16
CA PRO A 263 0.12 -29.92 10.05
C PRO A 263 1.05 -28.74 10.33
N ALA A 264 1.02 -27.73 9.45
CA ALA A 264 1.80 -26.52 9.65
C ALA A 264 1.48 -26.00 11.07
N ALA A 265 2.51 -25.81 11.90
CA ALA A 265 2.33 -25.15 13.18
C ALA A 265 1.71 -23.78 12.88
N LEU A 266 0.48 -23.57 13.36
CA LEU A 266 -0.25 -22.33 13.12
C LEU A 266 0.57 -21.18 13.70
N SER A 267 1.24 -20.43 12.85
CA SER A 267 1.86 -19.17 13.27
C SER A 267 0.73 -18.17 13.46
N THR A 268 0.49 -17.83 14.72
CA THR A 268 -0.54 -16.87 15.09
C THR A 268 0.14 -15.56 15.47
N ALA A 269 -0.20 -14.48 14.77
CA ALA A 269 0.15 -13.13 15.13
C ALA A 269 -1.01 -12.46 15.88
N ILE A 270 -0.70 -11.41 16.62
CA ILE A 270 -1.68 -10.51 17.21
C ILE A 270 -1.53 -9.14 16.57
N ASP A 271 -2.64 -8.59 16.10
CA ASP A 271 -2.70 -7.30 15.44
C ASP A 271 -3.58 -6.35 16.26
N ASP A 272 -3.01 -5.24 16.73
CA ASP A 272 -3.77 -4.10 17.27
C ASP A 272 -3.95 -3.05 16.17
N VAL A 273 -5.20 -2.71 15.87
CA VAL A 273 -5.56 -1.79 14.78
C VAL A 273 -6.06 -0.47 15.35
N TYR A 274 -5.49 0.63 14.89
CA TYR A 274 -5.82 1.98 15.31
C TYR A 274 -6.23 2.83 14.10
N GLY A 275 -7.36 3.55 14.18
CA GLY A 275 -7.88 4.39 13.08
C GLY A 275 -7.98 5.87 13.43
N ARG A 276 -7.73 6.74 12.43
CA ARG A 276 -7.92 8.20 12.48
C ARG A 276 -8.34 8.74 11.12
N GLY A 277 -9.65 8.81 10.86
CA GLY A 277 -10.17 9.22 9.55
C GLY A 277 -9.63 8.31 8.44
N PRO A 278 -8.97 8.83 7.39
CA PRO A 278 -8.38 8.00 6.33
C PRO A 278 -7.10 7.27 6.77
N ASP A 279 -6.61 7.49 8.00
CA ASP A 279 -5.37 6.91 8.49
C ASP A 279 -5.59 5.65 9.33
N VAL A 280 -4.66 4.71 9.19
CA VAL A 280 -4.55 3.53 10.05
C VAL A 280 -3.11 3.31 10.52
N ILE A 281 -2.98 2.78 11.73
CA ILE A 281 -1.76 2.17 12.26
C ILE A 281 -2.09 0.75 12.72
N VAL A 282 -1.28 -0.21 12.31
CA VAL A 282 -1.37 -1.62 12.73
C VAL A 282 -0.09 -1.98 13.46
N VAL A 283 -0.24 -2.47 14.69
CA VAL A 283 0.85 -3.04 15.49
C VAL A 283 0.68 -4.56 15.47
N GLU A 284 1.53 -5.24 14.71
CA GLU A 284 1.56 -6.69 14.57
C GLU A 284 2.70 -7.26 15.42
N GLN A 285 2.44 -8.38 16.10
CA GLN A 285 3.46 -9.11 16.83
C GLN A 285 3.19 -10.61 16.88
N GLY A 286 4.25 -11.41 16.80
CA GLY A 286 4.12 -12.86 16.77
C GLY A 286 5.47 -13.58 16.75
N PRO A 287 5.46 -14.93 16.70
CA PRO A 287 6.67 -15.71 16.52
C PRO A 287 7.27 -15.47 15.12
N ALA A 288 8.60 -15.33 15.03
CA ALA A 288 9.32 -15.12 13.77
C ALA A 288 9.51 -16.43 12.96
N ALA A 289 9.37 -17.61 13.59
CA ALA A 289 9.33 -18.89 12.89
C ALA A 289 8.01 -19.03 12.11
N GLY A 290 8.08 -19.38 10.82
CA GLY A 290 6.90 -19.43 9.93
C GLY A 290 6.45 -18.06 9.40
N ALA A 291 6.90 -16.97 10.01
CA ALA A 291 6.64 -15.59 9.61
C ALA A 291 7.42 -15.14 8.36
N ARG A 292 7.83 -16.06 7.48
CA ARG A 292 8.60 -15.72 6.26
C ARG A 292 7.80 -14.83 5.31
N ALA A 293 6.47 -14.91 5.36
CA ALA A 293 5.54 -14.00 4.69
C ALA A 293 5.42 -12.62 5.38
N LEU A 294 5.91 -12.49 6.61
CA LEU A 294 5.85 -11.29 7.47
C LEU A 294 7.23 -10.66 7.70
N GLN A 295 8.31 -11.28 7.18
CA GLN A 295 9.63 -10.65 7.17
C GLN A 295 9.56 -9.41 6.28
N PRO A 296 10.04 -8.24 6.75
CA PRO A 296 9.97 -7.01 5.97
C PRO A 296 10.66 -7.23 4.62
N PRO A 297 10.08 -6.71 3.52
CA PRO A 297 10.68 -6.82 2.19
C PRO A 297 12.15 -6.44 2.24
N GLY A 298 12.99 -7.18 1.52
CA GLY A 298 14.40 -6.83 1.37
C GLY A 298 14.55 -5.37 0.94
N GLY A 299 15.36 -4.61 1.68
CA GLY A 299 15.39 -3.15 1.57
C GLY A 299 15.10 -2.50 2.92
N GLY A 300 15.21 -1.17 2.99
CA GLY A 300 14.98 -0.41 4.21
C GLY A 300 16.24 0.09 4.92
N ARG A 301 16.03 0.89 5.96
CA ARG A 301 17.08 1.58 6.72
C ARG A 301 17.01 1.17 8.18
N ASP A 302 18.16 1.00 8.80
CA ASP A 302 18.24 0.76 10.24
C ASP A 302 17.73 1.98 11.00
N VAL A 303 16.90 1.73 12.01
CA VAL A 303 16.35 2.75 12.89
C VAL A 303 16.40 2.24 14.33
N ASP A 304 16.60 3.17 15.26
CA ASP A 304 16.48 2.89 16.69
C ASP A 304 15.01 2.99 17.11
N LEU A 305 14.46 1.89 17.63
CA LEU A 305 13.09 1.76 18.09
C LEU A 305 12.99 1.76 19.63
N GLY A 306 14.02 2.23 20.34
CA GLY A 306 14.00 2.40 21.79
C GLY A 306 14.05 1.06 22.51
N ALA A 307 13.04 0.75 23.34
CA ALA A 307 12.99 -0.48 24.13
C ALA A 307 12.97 -1.75 23.26
N LEU A 308 12.47 -1.67 22.02
CA LEU A 308 12.52 -2.75 21.04
C LEU A 308 13.91 -2.96 20.42
N GLY A 309 14.86 -2.05 20.66
CA GLY A 309 16.20 -2.08 20.09
C GLY A 309 16.26 -1.58 18.66
N ARG A 310 17.13 -2.19 17.83
CA ARG A 310 17.28 -1.83 16.42
C ARG A 310 16.18 -2.49 15.58
N GLY A 311 15.59 -1.72 14.68
CA GLY A 311 14.64 -2.19 13.69
C GLY A 311 14.97 -1.74 12.27
N ARG A 312 14.11 -2.14 11.35
CA ARG A 312 14.22 -1.86 9.91
C ARG A 312 13.00 -1.07 9.45
N LEU A 313 13.24 0.14 8.93
CA LEU A 313 12.22 0.97 8.29
C LEU A 313 12.15 0.67 6.79
N VAL A 314 10.99 0.25 6.29
CA VAL A 314 10.67 0.09 4.87
C VAL A 314 9.70 1.18 4.47
N LEU A 315 10.02 1.90 3.40
CA LEU A 315 9.11 2.88 2.80
C LEU A 315 8.21 2.16 1.81
N SER A 316 6.92 2.48 1.81
CA SER A 316 5.93 2.05 0.82
C SER A 316 4.97 3.21 0.56
N ALA A 317 4.41 3.29 -0.65
CA ALA A 317 3.40 4.29 -0.94
C ALA A 317 2.00 3.89 -0.46
N THR A 318 1.77 2.63 -0.08
CA THR A 318 0.48 2.15 0.43
C THR A 318 0.50 2.07 1.95
N ALA A 319 1.59 1.55 2.54
CA ALA A 319 1.77 1.49 3.99
C ALA A 319 3.26 1.31 4.35
N PRO A 320 4.02 2.37 4.71
CA PRO A 320 5.34 2.20 5.30
C PRO A 320 5.28 1.34 6.57
N SER A 321 6.41 0.73 6.94
CA SER A 321 6.50 -0.11 8.13
C SER A 321 7.86 -0.07 8.81
N VAL A 322 7.87 -0.27 10.13
CA VAL A 322 9.06 -0.51 10.93
C VAL A 322 8.97 -1.87 11.63
N THR A 323 10.01 -2.68 11.57
CA THR A 323 10.02 -4.01 12.18
C THR A 323 11.24 -4.22 13.07
N ALA A 324 11.02 -4.72 14.29
CA ALA A 324 12.03 -5.22 15.19
C ALA A 324 11.97 -6.76 15.24
N VAL A 325 13.12 -7.42 15.15
CA VAL A 325 13.25 -8.86 15.43
C VAL A 325 13.90 -9.01 16.80
N LEU A 326 13.21 -9.70 17.71
CA LEU A 326 13.59 -9.84 19.11
C LEU A 326 14.38 -11.14 19.35
N SER A 327 15.19 -11.18 20.41
CA SER A 327 16.13 -12.27 20.70
C SER A 327 15.48 -13.63 20.98
N ASN A 328 14.18 -13.65 21.30
CA ASN A 328 13.37 -14.84 21.55
C ASN A 328 12.69 -15.40 20.28
N ASN A 329 13.18 -15.03 19.09
CA ASN A 329 12.56 -15.43 17.81
C ASN A 329 11.10 -14.96 17.70
N SER A 330 10.81 -13.75 18.17
CA SER A 330 9.55 -13.03 17.94
C SER A 330 9.82 -11.72 17.20
N PHE A 331 8.78 -11.07 16.71
CA PHE A 331 8.89 -9.78 16.06
C PHE A 331 7.79 -8.83 16.51
N VAL A 332 8.04 -7.54 16.32
CA VAL A 332 7.04 -6.47 16.40
C VAL A 332 7.17 -5.64 15.14
N ALA A 333 6.06 -5.45 14.42
CA ALA A 333 5.98 -4.59 13.25
C ALA A 333 4.93 -3.50 13.49
N VAL A 334 5.26 -2.27 13.14
CA VAL A 334 4.31 -1.15 13.12
C VAL A 334 4.21 -0.67 11.68
N SER A 335 3.03 -0.78 11.09
CA SER A 335 2.75 -0.34 9.73
C SER A 335 1.56 0.59 9.70
N GLY A 336 1.38 1.36 8.63
CA GLY A 336 0.23 2.24 8.54
C GLY A 336 0.34 3.25 7.41
N THR A 337 -0.66 4.10 7.30
CA THR A 337 -0.78 5.13 6.25
C THR A 337 -0.34 6.51 6.74
N VAL A 338 0.54 6.56 7.74
CA VAL A 338 1.07 7.77 8.36
C VAL A 338 2.55 8.00 8.01
N PRO A 339 3.10 9.19 8.25
CA PRO A 339 4.52 9.46 8.03
C PRO A 339 5.44 8.43 8.74
N PRO A 340 6.55 8.01 8.11
CA PRO A 340 7.46 7.02 8.68
C PRO A 340 8.03 7.35 10.07
N ASP A 341 8.20 8.63 10.39
CA ASP A 341 8.65 9.09 11.70
C ASP A 341 7.57 8.94 12.78
N GLU A 342 6.28 9.06 12.44
CA GLU A 342 5.16 8.75 13.33
C GLU A 342 5.15 7.24 13.66
N LEU A 343 5.40 6.36 12.68
CA LEU A 343 5.53 4.92 12.93
C LEU A 343 6.71 4.58 13.86
N VAL A 344 7.86 5.22 13.66
CA VAL A 344 9.02 5.07 14.55
C VAL A 344 8.69 5.57 15.96
N ALA A 345 7.96 6.66 16.09
CA ALA A 345 7.54 7.20 17.38
C ALA A 345 6.59 6.24 18.11
N VAL A 346 5.61 5.65 17.42
CA VAL A 346 4.72 4.62 17.98
C VAL A 346 5.54 3.41 18.43
N ALA A 347 6.43 2.89 17.59
CA ALA A 347 7.27 1.75 17.95
C ALA A 347 8.13 2.02 19.20
N ARG A 348 8.67 3.24 19.35
CA ARG A 348 9.43 3.66 20.54
C ARG A 348 8.58 3.79 21.81
N ALA A 349 7.29 4.06 21.65
CA ALA A 349 6.35 4.21 22.76
C ALA A 349 5.79 2.88 23.26
N LEU A 350 6.02 1.77 22.54
CA LEU A 350 5.60 0.44 22.97
C LEU A 350 6.31 0.04 24.25
N GLN A 351 5.53 -0.50 25.19
CA GLN A 351 6.01 -0.94 26.50
C GLN A 351 5.87 -2.46 26.63
N PRO A 352 6.84 -3.13 27.26
CA PRO A 352 6.75 -4.55 27.50
C PRO A 352 5.65 -4.82 28.53
N GLN A 353 4.83 -5.80 28.23
CA GLN A 353 3.76 -6.31 29.08
C GLN A 353 4.05 -7.75 29.47
N PRO A 354 3.57 -8.19 30.65
CA PRO A 354 3.61 -9.60 31.01
C PRO A 354 2.92 -10.46 29.93
N PRO A 355 3.47 -11.64 29.63
CA PRO A 355 2.82 -12.63 28.77
C PRO A 355 1.40 -12.93 29.26
N GLY A 356 0.50 -13.24 28.34
CA GLY A 356 -0.87 -13.61 28.68
C GLY A 356 -1.08 -15.11 28.87
N THR A 357 -2.35 -15.49 28.87
CA THR A 357 -2.80 -16.86 29.14
C THR A 357 -3.51 -17.50 27.94
N ILE A 358 -3.56 -16.86 26.78
CA ILE A 358 -4.36 -17.34 25.64
C ILE A 358 -3.63 -18.46 24.92
N VAL A 359 -4.05 -19.68 25.20
CA VAL A 359 -3.52 -20.89 24.59
C VAL A 359 -4.34 -21.37 23.39
N THR A 360 -5.58 -20.90 23.26
CA THR A 360 -6.50 -21.22 22.17
C THR A 360 -7.22 -19.96 21.72
N VAL A 361 -7.19 -19.68 20.41
CA VAL A 361 -8.02 -18.63 19.82
C VAL A 361 -9.40 -19.26 19.58
N PRO A 362 -10.49 -18.66 20.11
CA PRO A 362 -11.83 -19.13 19.83
C PRO A 362 -12.06 -19.19 18.32
N ASP A 363 -12.74 -20.23 17.87
CA ASP A 363 -13.40 -20.22 16.56
C ASP A 363 -12.51 -20.23 15.29
N LEU A 364 -11.20 -20.52 15.39
CA LEU A 364 -10.34 -20.71 14.21
C LEU A 364 -10.76 -21.90 13.32
N THR A 365 -11.67 -22.76 13.79
CA THR A 365 -12.10 -23.98 13.09
C THR A 365 -13.57 -23.98 12.68
N SER A 366 -14.38 -22.97 13.05
CA SER A 366 -15.70 -22.90 12.43
C SER A 366 -15.50 -22.33 11.04
N ASP A 367 -16.11 -22.97 10.05
CA ASP A 367 -16.14 -22.46 8.68
C ASP A 367 -17.05 -21.22 8.58
N GLY A 368 -17.16 -20.40 9.64
CA GLY A 368 -17.80 -19.09 9.68
C GLY A 368 -19.18 -19.05 9.04
N THR A 369 -19.97 -20.11 9.22
CA THR A 369 -21.39 -20.07 8.86
C THR A 369 -22.13 -19.41 10.03
N PRO A 370 -22.90 -18.34 9.79
CA PRO A 370 -23.78 -17.79 10.81
C PRO A 370 -24.81 -18.83 11.30
#